data_AF-A0A9D4DFA2-F1
#
_entry.id   AF-A0A9D4DFA2-F1
#
_cell.length_a   1.000
_cell.length_b   1.000
_cell.length_c   1.000
_cell.angle_alpha   90.00
_cell.angle_beta   90.00
_cell.angle_gamma   90.00
#
_symmetry.space_group_name_H-M   'P 1'
#
loop_
_entity.id
_entity.type
_entity.pdbx_description
1 polymer ?
#
loop_
_entity_poly.entity_id
_entity_poly.type
_entity_poly.pdbx_seq_one_letter_code
_entity_poly.pdbx_strand_id
1 'polypeptide(L)' 'MSKPFFEITCANPIPVQHASLSYPGLSPGNSVTYTCEPGYIIVSGDVVRTFHGLGGWTGTKPKCQGRYRR' A
#
# COMPACT_ATOMS: atom_id res chain seq x y z
N MET A 1 -2.94 19.51 29.67
CA MET A 1 -2.34 18.17 29.72
C MET A 1 -2.22 17.65 28.30
N SER A 2 -0.95 17.47 27.89
CA SER A 2 -0.45 16.72 26.73
C SER A 2 -1.44 16.38 25.62
N LYS A 3 -1.37 17.09 24.49
CA LYS A 3 -1.67 16.45 23.20
C LYS A 3 -0.47 15.54 22.92
N PRO A 4 -0.53 14.21 23.16
CA PRO A 4 0.64 13.38 22.95
C PRO A 4 0.65 12.95 21.48
N PHE A 5 1.84 12.95 20.90
CA PHE A 5 2.12 12.38 19.59
C PHE A 5 1.39 13.06 18.42
N PHE A 6 2.16 13.85 17.67
CA PHE A 6 2.03 14.08 16.23
C PHE A 6 0.98 13.16 15.60
N GLU A 7 -0.11 13.69 15.02
CA GLU A 7 -0.96 12.90 14.14
C GLU A 7 -0.13 12.52 12.92
N ILE A 8 0.64 11.44 13.08
CA ILE A 8 1.31 10.75 12.02
C ILE A 8 0.20 10.00 11.27
N THR A 9 -0.63 10.78 10.58
CA THR A 9 -1.59 10.25 9.63
C THR A 9 -0.77 9.70 8.48
N CYS A 10 -0.93 8.40 8.18
CA CYS A 10 -0.24 7.84 7.03
C CYS A 10 -0.60 8.64 5.78
N ALA A 11 0.38 8.87 4.91
CA ALA A 11 0.06 9.25 3.55
C ALA A 11 -0.85 8.15 2.96
N ASN A 12 -1.93 8.54 2.29
CA ASN A 12 -2.83 7.59 1.65
C ASN A 12 -2.04 6.56 0.83
N PRO A 13 -2.38 5.27 0.91
CA PRO A 13 -1.69 4.24 0.16
C PRO A 13 -1.77 4.55 -1.33
N ILE A 14 -0.63 4.41 -2.00
CA ILE A 14 -0.51 4.82 -3.39
C ILE A 14 -1.42 3.91 -4.23
N PRO A 15 -2.44 4.43 -4.94
CA PRO A 15 -3.28 3.61 -5.79
C PRO A 15 -2.44 3.03 -6.93
N VAL A 16 -2.63 1.74 -7.18
CA VAL A 16 -2.01 1.00 -8.27
C VAL A 16 -3.12 0.68 -9.27
N GLN A 17 -2.85 0.93 -10.55
CA GLN A 17 -3.82 0.62 -11.60
C GLN A 17 -4.06 -0.89 -11.63
N HIS A 18 -5.33 -1.28 -11.80
CA HIS A 18 -5.77 -2.67 -11.78
C HIS A 18 -5.42 -3.40 -10.47
N ALA A 19 -5.45 -2.68 -9.35
CA ALA A 19 -5.24 -3.24 -8.03
C ALA A 19 -6.18 -2.62 -6.99
N SER A 20 -6.68 -3.45 -6.10
CA SER A 20 -7.41 -3.07 -4.91
C SER A 20 -6.46 -2.97 -3.71
N LEU A 21 -6.70 -1.98 -2.86
CA LEU A 21 -5.96 -1.75 -1.62
C LEU A 21 -6.77 -2.28 -0.44
N SER A 22 -6.14 -3.05 0.44
CA SER A 22 -6.75 -3.53 1.68
C SER A 22 -5.84 -3.21 2.87
N TYR A 23 -6.35 -2.43 3.82
CA TYR A 23 -5.62 -2.06 5.03
C TYR A 23 -6.59 -1.85 6.20
N PRO A 24 -6.22 -2.22 7.44
CA PRO A 24 -7.08 -2.07 8.61
C PRO A 24 -7.24 -0.62 9.06
N GLY A 25 -6.35 0.28 8.63
CA GLY A 25 -6.41 1.71 8.92
C GLY A 25 -5.10 2.42 8.58
N LEU A 26 -5.09 3.75 8.68
CA LEU A 26 -3.92 4.60 8.43
C LEU A 26 -3.23 4.97 9.75
N SER A 27 -2.65 3.95 10.41
CA SER A 27 -1.86 4.11 11.64
C SER A 27 -0.42 3.62 11.47
N PRO A 28 0.56 4.21 12.17
CA PRO A 28 1.91 3.67 12.29
C PRO A 28 1.91 2.19 12.69
N GLY A 29 2.61 1.36 11.93
CA GLY A 29 2.67 -0.11 12.14
C GLY A 29 1.63 -0.90 11.35
N ASN A 30 0.64 -0.26 10.72
CA ASN A 30 -0.30 -0.95 9.86
C ASN A 30 0.32 -1.30 8.50
N SER A 31 -0.17 -2.39 7.92
CA SER A 31 0.24 -2.88 6.61
C SER A 31 -0.90 -2.73 5.61
N VAL A 32 -0.56 -2.32 4.39
CA VAL A 32 -1.47 -2.33 3.25
C VAL A 32 -1.12 -3.49 2.33
N THR A 33 -2.14 -4.20 1.91
CA THR A 33 -2.06 -5.31 0.97
C THR A 33 -2.65 -4.86 -0.37
N TYR A 34 -1.87 -5.04 -1.42
CA TYR A 34 -2.23 -4.78 -2.80
C TYR A 34 -2.70 -6.08 -3.46
N THR A 35 -3.92 -6.08 -3.97
CA THR A 35 -4.50 -7.24 -4.65
C THR A 35 -4.81 -6.85 -6.09
N CYS A 36 -4.11 -7.43 -7.07
CA CYS A 36 -4.43 -7.17 -8.47
C CYS A 36 -5.84 -7.68 -8.83
N GLU A 37 -6.50 -6.96 -9.74
CA GLU A 37 -7.77 -7.37 -10.32
C GLU A 37 -7.66 -8.72 -11.05
N PRO A 38 -8.77 -9.48 -11.19
CA PRO A 38 -8.79 -10.72 -11.95
C PRO A 38 -8.21 -10.54 -13.37
N GLY A 39 -7.26 -11.39 -13.75
CA GLY A 39 -6.56 -11.29 -15.04
C GLY A 39 -5.28 -10.43 -15.02
N TYR A 40 -4.99 -9.75 -13.92
CA TYR A 40 -3.75 -9.02 -13.69
C TYR A 40 -2.88 -9.72 -12.64
N ILE A 41 -1.57 -9.65 -12.80
CA ILE A 41 -0.59 -10.19 -11.84
C ILE A 41 0.40 -9.10 -11.44
N ILE A 42 0.92 -9.21 -10.21
CA ILE A 42 2.02 -8.35 -9.76
C ILE A 42 3.27 -8.77 -10.52
N VAL A 43 3.78 -7.87 -11.35
CA VAL A 43 5.01 -8.10 -12.13
C VAL A 43 6.23 -7.46 -11.49
N SER A 44 6.03 -6.53 -10.56
CA SER A 44 7.12 -5.84 -9.84
C SER A 44 6.61 -5.22 -8.56
N GLY A 45 7.49 -5.05 -7.57
CA GLY A 45 7.23 -4.35 -6.30
C GLY A 45 6.56 -5.22 -5.24
N ASP A 46 6.24 -4.61 -4.11
CA ASP A 46 5.82 -5.32 -2.90
C ASP A 46 4.29 -5.35 -2.76
N VAL A 47 3.75 -6.56 -2.61
CA VAL A 47 2.32 -6.81 -2.41
C VAL A 47 1.86 -6.27 -1.06
N VAL A 48 2.72 -6.34 -0.05
CA VAL A 48 2.43 -5.88 1.31
C VAL A 48 3.43 -4.79 1.65
N ARG A 49 2.94 -3.62 2.02
CA ARG A 49 3.76 -2.48 2.43
C ARG A 49 3.37 -2.06 3.82
N THR A 50 4.34 -1.81 4.68
CA THR A 50 4.09 -1.42 6.07
C THR A 50 4.35 0.07 6.23
N PHE A 51 3.49 0.77 6.95
CA PHE A 51 3.68 2.18 7.21
C PHE A 51 4.50 2.40 8.48
N HIS A 52 5.64 3.10 8.35
CA HIS A 52 6.60 3.22 9.44
C HIS A 52 6.42 4.49 10.30
N GLY A 53 5.29 5.19 10.17
CA GLY A 53 5.04 6.42 10.91
C GLY A 53 5.77 7.61 10.28
N LEU A 54 7.09 7.65 10.40
CA LEU A 54 7.88 8.86 10.09
C LEU A 54 8.54 8.85 8.70
N GLY A 55 8.32 7.82 7.89
CA GLY A 55 9.06 7.59 6.64
C GLY A 55 8.26 7.09 5.44
N GLY A 56 6.92 7.12 5.50
CA GLY A 56 6.07 6.61 4.42
C GLY A 56 5.91 5.09 4.41
N TRP A 57 5.43 4.57 3.27
CA TRP A 57 5.22 3.14 3.05
C TRP A 57 6.54 2.45 2.71
N THR A 58 6.87 1.36 3.42
CA THR A 58 8.06 0.55 3.14
C THR A 58 7.93 -0.18 1.81
N GLY A 59 9.07 -0.52 1.20
CA GLY A 59 9.11 -1.24 -0.07
C GLY A 59 8.72 -0.41 -1.29
N THR A 60 8.52 -1.09 -2.40
CA THR A 60 8.37 -0.52 -3.74
C THR A 60 6.93 -0.62 -4.19
N LYS A 61 6.42 0.43 -4.86
CA LYS A 61 5.06 0.45 -5.41
C LYS A 61 4.85 -0.76 -6.35
N PRO A 62 3.86 -1.63 -6.10
CA PRO A 62 3.63 -2.76 -6.98
C PRO A 62 3.08 -2.31 -8.33
N LYS A 63 3.33 -3.08 -9.39
CA LYS A 63 2.69 -2.93 -10.69
C LYS A 63 1.91 -4.19 -11.03
N CYS A 64 0.63 -4.01 -11.31
CA CYS A 64 -0.22 -5.04 -11.87
C CYS A 64 -0.14 -4.95 -13.40
N GLN A 65 0.14 -6.08 -14.05
CA GLN A 65 0.11 -6.19 -15.51
C GLN A 65 -0.82 -7.32 -15.92
N GLY A 66 -1.67 -7.04 -16.92
CA GLY A 66 -2.61 -8.01 -17.46
C GLY A 66 -1.85 -9.19 -18.06
N ARG A 67 -2.29 -10.41 -17.72
CA ARG A 67 -1.79 -11.63 -18.36
C ARG A 67 -2.26 -11.79 -19.81
N TYR A 68 -3.21 -10.96 -20.26
CA TYR A 68 -3.60 -10.89 -21.66
C TYR A 68 -2.54 -10.14 -22.49
N ARG A 69 -1.48 -10.85 -22.84
CA ARG A 69 -0.75 -10.54 -24.09
C ARG A 69 -1.48 -11.30 -25.19
N ARG A 70 -2.18 -10.56 -26.05
CA ARG A 70 -2.53 -11.07 -27.38
C ARG A 70 -1.25 -11.28 -28.18
#